data_AF-D1APF7-F1
#
_entry.id   AF-D1APF7-F1
#
_cell.length_a   1.000
_cell.length_b   1.000
_cell.length_c   1.000
_cell.angle_alpha   90.00
_cell.angle_beta   90.00
_cell.angle_gamma   90.00
#
_symmetry.space_group_name_H-M   'P 1'
#
loop_
_entity.id
_entity.type
_entity.pdbx_description
1 polymer ?
#
loop_
_entity_poly.entity_id
_entity_poly.type
_entity_poly.pdbx_seq_one_letter_code
_entity_poly.pdbx_strand_id
1 'polypeptide(L)' 'MARKGRGLVSYPKNIALDEAQASIRAVRFAPGLTNSERTILLRDGIQRLRNENILLRDVKHLLDINER' A
#
# COMPACT_ATOMS: atom_id res chain seq x y z
N MET A 1 16.68 20.66 -27.09
CA MET A 1 15.41 19.96 -26.82
C MET A 1 15.71 18.49 -26.57
N ALA A 2 15.40 17.95 -25.39
CA ALA A 2 15.34 16.51 -25.15
C ALA A 2 14.32 16.27 -24.02
N ARG A 3 13.23 15.57 -24.33
CA ARG A 3 12.14 15.29 -23.39
C ARG A 3 12.69 14.38 -22.28
N LYS A 4 12.69 14.86 -21.04
CA LYS A 4 12.98 14.06 -19.85
C LYS A 4 11.87 13.01 -19.73
N GLY A 5 12.14 11.82 -20.28
CA GLY A 5 11.33 10.63 -20.06
C GLY A 5 11.16 10.46 -18.56
N ARG A 6 9.91 10.40 -18.11
CA ARG A 6 9.52 10.18 -16.73
C ARG A 6 10.01 8.79 -16.36
N GLY A 7 11.25 8.70 -15.87
CA GLY A 7 11.85 7.46 -15.43
C GLY A 7 10.94 6.87 -14.37
N LEU A 8 10.33 5.74 -14.70
CA LEU A 8 9.67 4.91 -13.71
C LEU A 8 10.75 4.53 -12.72
N VAL A 9 10.70 5.13 -11.53
CA VAL A 9 11.55 4.73 -10.42
C VAL A 9 11.19 3.27 -10.18
N SER A 10 12.05 2.36 -10.67
CA SER A 10 11.98 0.95 -10.33
C SER A 10 12.43 0.87 -8.88
N TYR A 11 11.49 1.10 -7.95
CA TYR A 11 11.70 0.78 -6.56
C TYR A 11 12.19 -0.68 -6.53
N PRO A 12 13.27 -1.02 -5.79
CA PRO A 12 13.57 -2.41 -5.53
C PRO A 12 12.27 -3.04 -5.05
N LYS A 13 11.84 -4.14 -5.70
CA LYS A 13 10.53 -4.78 -5.52
C LYS A 13 10.22 -4.84 -4.04
N ASN A 14 9.44 -3.87 -3.54
CA ASN A 14 9.31 -3.67 -2.11
C ASN A 14 8.16 -4.56 -1.67
N ILE A 15 8.50 -5.82 -1.42
CA ILE A 15 7.55 -6.88 -1.06
C ILE A 15 6.66 -6.41 0.09
N ALA A 16 7.21 -5.69 1.07
CA ALA A 16 6.43 -5.15 2.17
C ALA A 16 5.42 -4.08 1.74
N LEU A 17 5.73 -3.27 0.73
CA LEU A 17 4.79 -2.31 0.15
C LEU A 17 3.66 -3.02 -0.61
N ASP A 18 3.99 -4.02 -1.42
CA ASP A 18 3.00 -4.82 -2.17
C ASP A 18 2.06 -5.56 -1.20
N GLU A 19 2.61 -6.17 -0.15
CA GLU A 19 1.84 -6.86 0.88
C GLU A 19 1.03 -5.87 1.76
N ALA A 20 1.58 -4.70 2.08
CA ALA A 20 0.83 -3.66 2.79
C ALA A 20 -0.34 -3.14 1.94
N GLN A 21 -0.12 -2.94 0.64
CA GLN A 21 -1.19 -2.59 -0.31
C GLN A 21 -2.26 -3.68 -0.36
N ALA A 22 -1.88 -4.95 -0.41
CA ALA A 22 -2.82 -6.07 -0.44
C ALA A 22 -3.72 -6.10 0.80
N SER A 23 -3.14 -6.00 2.01
CA SER A 23 -3.91 -5.99 3.26
C SER A 23 -4.86 -4.80 3.34
N ILE A 24 -4.41 -3.60 2.93
CA ILE A 24 -5.24 -2.39 2.97
C ILE A 24 -6.35 -2.42 1.90
N ARG A 25 -6.06 -2.95 0.70
CA ARG A 25 -7.06 -3.17 -0.34
C ARG A 25 -8.12 -4.18 0.08
N ALA A 26 -7.74 -5.26 0.77
CA ALA A 26 -8.68 -6.27 1.26
C ALA A 26 -9.76 -5.64 2.17
N VAL A 27 -9.39 -4.69 3.02
CA VAL A 27 -10.35 -3.92 3.84
C VAL A 27 -11.34 -3.16 2.98
N ARG A 28 -10.88 -2.53 1.89
CA ARG A 28 -11.70 -1.66 1.04
C ARG A 28 -12.62 -2.44 0.11
N PHE A 29 -12.18 -3.59 -0.40
CA PHE A 29 -12.86 -4.32 -1.48
C PHE A 29 -13.54 -5.63 -1.06
N ALA A 30 -13.42 -6.08 0.20
CA ALA A 30 -14.15 -7.26 0.69
C ALA A 30 -15.44 -6.85 1.44
N PRO A 31 -16.61 -6.81 0.77
CA PRO A 31 -17.89 -6.65 1.45
C PRO A 31 -18.18 -7.93 2.24
N GLY A 32 -18.21 -7.84 3.56
CA GLY A 32 -18.42 -8.99 4.45
C GLY A 32 -17.46 -9.08 5.62
N LEU A 33 -16.34 -8.33 5.59
CA LEU A 33 -15.44 -8.26 6.73
C LEU A 33 -16.11 -7.54 7.91
N THR A 34 -16.06 -8.19 9.08
CA THR A 34 -16.40 -7.61 10.37
C THR A 34 -15.41 -6.49 10.73
N ASN A 35 -15.81 -5.62 11.67
CA ASN A 35 -14.94 -4.55 12.15
C ASN A 35 -13.61 -5.08 12.73
N SER A 36 -13.64 -6.26 13.35
CA SER A 36 -12.45 -6.93 13.88
C SER A 36 -11.49 -7.34 12.77
N GLU A 37 -11.99 -7.98 11.72
CA GLU A 37 -11.16 -8.41 10.58
C GLU A 37 -10.59 -7.22 9.80
N ARG A 38 -11.39 -6.16 9.63
CA ARG A 38 -10.91 -4.89 9.04
C ARG A 38 -9.74 -4.32 9.84
N THR A 39 -9.86 -4.32 11.17
CA THR A 39 -8.81 -3.83 12.07
C THR A 39 -7.54 -4.67 11.99
N ILE A 40 -7.67 -5.99 11.91
CA ILE A 40 -6.54 -6.91 11.76
C ILE A 40 -5.78 -6.61 10.47
N LEU A 41 -6.48 -6.52 9.33
CA LEU A 41 -5.86 -6.26 8.04
C LEU A 41 -5.19 -4.88 7.95
N LEU A 42 -5.81 -3.85 8.54
CA LEU A 42 -5.17 -2.52 8.63
C LEU A 42 -3.89 -2.56 9.45
N ARG A 43 -3.91 -3.22 10.62
CA ARG A 43 -2.72 -3.35 11.49
C ARG A 43 -1.62 -4.13 10.81
N ASP A 44 -1.98 -5.22 10.13
CA ASP A 44 -1.10 -6.07 9.37
C ASP A 44 -0.40 -5.29 8.24
N GLY A 45 -1.15 -4.52 7.43
CA GLY A 45 -0.56 -3.64 6.42
C GLY A 45 0.36 -2.56 7.01
N ILE A 46 -0.03 -1.90 8.10
CA ILE A 46 0.80 -0.90 8.79
C ILE A 46 2.08 -1.54 9.35
N GLN A 47 1.99 -2.75 9.91
CA GLN A 47 3.14 -3.43 10.51
C GLN A 47 4.20 -3.76 9.44
N ARG A 48 3.79 -4.17 8.25
CA ARG A 48 4.72 -4.40 7.13
C ARG A 48 5.46 -3.14 6.71
N LEU A 49 4.76 -2.01 6.63
CA LEU A 49 5.40 -0.72 6.36
C LEU A 49 6.43 -0.38 7.46
N ARG A 50 6.07 -0.58 8.73
CA ARG A 50 6.97 -0.31 9.86
C ARG A 50 8.22 -1.20 9.85
N ASN A 51 8.09 -2.47 9.49
CA ASN A 51 9.23 -3.39 9.43
C ASN A 51 10.30 -2.94 8.42
N GLU A 52 9.87 -2.26 7.35
CA GLU A 52 10.77 -1.70 6.31
C GLU A 52 11.10 -0.21 6.51
N ASN A 53 10.76 0.36 7.68
CA ASN A 53 10.93 1.80 7.96
C ASN A 53 10.22 2.72 6.94
N ILE A 54 9.15 2.23 6.31
CA ILE A 54 8.34 3.00 5.37
C ILE A 54 7.28 3.75 6.15
N LEU A 55 7.23 5.07 5.96
CA LEU A 55 6.22 5.89 6.60
C LEU A 55 4.90 5.82 5.82
N LEU A 56 3.80 5.58 6.52
CA LEU A 56 2.46 5.53 5.91
C LEU A 56 2.16 6.78 5.07
N ARG A 57 2.58 7.96 5.52
CA ARG A 57 2.37 9.24 4.81
C ARG A 57 3.07 9.29 3.45
N ASP A 58 4.22 8.61 3.34
CA ASP A 58 5.04 8.61 2.12
C ASP A 58 4.42 7.69 1.07
N VAL A 59 3.66 6.68 1.48
CA VAL A 59 3.02 5.70 0.58
C VAL A 59 1.51 5.81 0.52
N LYS A 60 0.87 6.70 1.30
CA LYS A 60 -0.59 6.87 1.33
C LYS A 60 -1.16 7.08 -0.07
N HIS A 61 -0.49 7.86 -0.90
CA HIS A 61 -0.88 8.12 -2.29
C HIS A 61 -0.76 6.89 -3.22
N LEU A 62 0.06 5.90 -2.84
CA LEU A 62 0.19 4.62 -3.54
C LEU A 62 -0.82 3.59 -3.02
N LEU A 63 -1.19 3.66 -1.72
CA LEU A 63 -2.18 2.79 -1.10
C LEU A 63 -3.61 3.17 -1.52
N ASP A 64 -3.81 4.47 -1.76
CA ASP A 64 -5.04 5.04 -2.29
C ASP A 64 -5.04 4.88 -3.82
N ILE A 65 -5.11 3.63 -4.30
CA ILE A 65 -5.29 3.43 -5.73
C ILE A 65 -6.70 3.93 -6.07
N ASN A 66 -6.73 5.05 -6.79
CA ASN A 66 -7.86 5.60 -7.52
C ASN A 66 -8.36 4.60 -8.59
N GLU A 67 -8.85 3.43 -8.17
CA GLU A 67 -9.60 2.54 -9.04
C GLU A 67 -11.07 2.69 -8.66
N ARG A 68 -11.70 3.52 -9.48
CA ARG A 68 -13.14 3.66 -9.67
C ARG A 68 -13.48 3.04 -11.01
#